data_AF-A0A6V1RZL7-F1
#
_entry.id   AF-A0A6V1RZL7-F1
#
_cell.length_a   1.000
_cell.length_b   1.000
_cell.length_c   1.000
_cell.angle_alpha   90.00
_cell.angle_beta   90.00
_cell.angle_gamma   90.00
#
_symmetry.space_group_name_H-M   'P 1'
#
loop_
_entity.id
_entity.type
_entity.pdbx_description
1 polymer ?
#
loop_
_entity_poly.entity_id
_entity_poly.type
_entity_poly.pdbx_seq_one_letter_code
_entity_poly.pdbx_strand_id
1 'polypeptide(L)'
;MTDSVLWKHFTEAQLRELEAARDPVECKGLLKSYLKIEDAGFDRDRQDILLDFHFYNYAFCKKLGFGPTKISTFLSIMKDTIDKDFSQHDAVNTIKASFEQLKKTLLMHCIERPPWSVGIFQPEDLQLLSDFVLNGYYRQFRLYKYLFTRRVQVEFTQTLSNDVGCARMPRPLAEGLPQVVKTSVGEGEDDEKNGV
;
A
#
# COMPACT_ATOMS: atom_id res chain seq x y z
N MET A 1 8.87 14.16 21.73
CA MET A 1 7.96 13.00 21.85
C MET A 1 8.76 11.79 21.45
N THR A 2 8.77 10.74 22.25
CA THR A 2 9.46 9.48 21.90
C THR A 2 8.77 8.88 20.67
N ASP A 3 9.47 8.72 19.55
CA ASP A 3 9.02 7.91 18.41
C ASP A 3 9.10 6.42 18.75
N SER A 4 8.50 6.03 19.88
CA SER A 4 8.49 4.64 20.32
C SER A 4 7.47 3.87 19.49
N VAL A 5 7.92 2.83 18.81
CA VAL A 5 7.07 1.94 18.01
C VAL A 5 6.32 0.91 18.90
N LEU A 6 6.47 1.00 20.23
CA LEU A 6 5.76 0.16 21.18
C LEU A 6 4.24 0.35 21.03
N TRP A 7 3.50 -0.76 20.88
CA TRP A 7 2.04 -0.79 20.67
C TRP A 7 1.50 0.00 19.47
N LYS A 8 2.35 0.33 18.49
CA LYS A 8 1.93 1.10 17.31
C LYS A 8 0.96 0.33 16.41
N HIS A 9 1.28 -0.94 16.12
CA HIS A 9 0.52 -1.79 15.19
C HIS A 9 -0.23 -2.92 15.89
N PHE A 10 0.14 -3.24 17.12
CA PHE A 10 -0.45 -4.31 17.91
C PHE A 10 -0.90 -3.77 19.25
N THR A 11 -2.04 -4.26 19.75
CA THR A 11 -2.51 -4.03 21.11
C THR A 11 -2.13 -5.21 22.01
N GLU A 12 -2.01 -4.98 23.32
CA GLU A 12 -1.74 -6.07 24.28
C GLU A 12 -2.78 -7.19 24.20
N ALA A 13 -4.06 -6.85 24.08
CA ALA A 13 -5.14 -7.84 23.91
C ALA A 13 -4.92 -8.72 22.67
N GLN A 14 -4.56 -8.11 21.53
CA GLN A 14 -4.30 -8.82 20.27
C GLN A 14 -3.13 -9.79 20.39
N LEU A 15 -2.07 -9.41 21.13
CA LEU A 15 -0.94 -10.30 21.36
C LEU A 15 -1.26 -11.45 22.31
N ARG A 16 -2.12 -11.23 23.31
CA ARG A 16 -2.62 -12.31 24.17
C ARG A 16 -3.46 -13.31 23.38
N GLU A 17 -4.31 -12.83 22.48
CA GLU A 17 -5.06 -13.69 21.55
C GLU A 17 -4.11 -14.49 20.64
N LEU A 18 -3.08 -13.84 20.12
CA LEU A 18 -2.06 -14.49 19.28
C LEU A 18 -1.23 -15.52 20.06
N GLU A 19 -0.96 -15.27 21.34
CA GLU A 19 -0.29 -16.22 22.21
C GLU A 19 -1.15 -17.45 22.54
N ALA A 20 -2.47 -17.27 22.63
CA ALA A 20 -3.44 -18.34 22.88
C ALA A 20 -3.65 -19.25 21.66
N ALA A 21 -3.50 -18.70 20.45
CA ALA A 21 -3.55 -19.48 19.22
C ALA A 21 -2.43 -20.55 19.20
N ARG A 22 -2.84 -21.81 19.03
CA ARG A 22 -1.92 -22.97 18.98
C ARG A 22 -1.64 -23.42 17.56
N ASP A 23 -2.59 -23.20 16.65
CA ASP A 23 -2.48 -23.65 15.27
C ASP A 23 -1.84 -22.57 14.38
N PRO A 24 -0.90 -22.93 13.49
CA PRO A 24 -0.30 -21.97 12.56
C PRO A 24 -1.31 -21.28 11.65
N VAL A 25 -2.41 -21.95 11.28
CA VAL A 25 -3.43 -21.38 10.39
C VAL A 25 -4.22 -20.29 11.14
N GLU A 26 -4.58 -20.56 12.39
CA GLU A 26 -5.24 -19.58 13.26
C GLU A 26 -4.35 -18.35 13.50
N CYS A 27 -3.07 -18.56 13.85
CA CYS A 27 -2.10 -17.48 14.01
C CYS A 27 -2.00 -16.60 12.75
N LYS A 28 -1.93 -17.22 11.57
CA LYS A 28 -1.89 -16.51 10.29
C LYS A 28 -3.20 -15.73 10.04
N GLY A 29 -4.36 -16.31 10.35
CA GLY A 29 -5.64 -15.63 10.26
C GLY A 29 -5.70 -14.36 11.12
N LEU A 30 -5.28 -14.46 12.38
CA LEU A 30 -5.21 -13.33 13.30
C LEU A 30 -4.23 -12.25 12.81
N LEU A 31 -3.02 -12.65 12.43
CA LEU A 31 -2.01 -11.73 11.88
C LEU A 31 -2.52 -11.00 10.63
N LYS A 32 -3.22 -11.70 9.73
CA LYS A 32 -3.80 -11.10 8.52
C LYS A 32 -4.79 -10.00 8.87
N SER A 33 -5.65 -10.24 9.87
CA SER A 33 -6.66 -9.27 10.33
C SER A 33 -6.03 -8.05 11.02
N TYR A 34 -5.05 -8.25 11.89
CA TYR A 34 -4.43 -7.15 12.65
C TYR A 34 -3.56 -6.26 11.76
N LEU A 35 -2.82 -6.87 10.83
CA LEU A 35 -1.91 -6.14 9.96
C LEU A 35 -2.60 -5.48 8.76
N LYS A 36 -3.90 -5.73 8.55
CA LYS A 36 -4.71 -5.21 7.44
C LYS A 36 -4.08 -5.46 6.07
N ILE A 37 -3.56 -6.67 5.87
CA ILE A 37 -2.81 -7.03 4.64
C ILE A 37 -3.70 -6.97 3.39
N GLU A 38 -5.01 -7.18 3.53
CA GLU A 38 -5.97 -7.15 2.42
C GLU A 38 -6.15 -5.75 1.82
N ASP A 39 -5.99 -4.70 2.64
CA ASP A 39 -6.18 -3.31 2.22
C ASP A 39 -5.03 -2.79 1.32
N ALA A 40 -3.93 -3.54 1.24
CA ALA A 40 -2.71 -3.11 0.55
C ALA A 40 -2.80 -3.23 -0.99
N GLY A 41 -3.89 -3.77 -1.54
CA GLY A 41 -4.12 -3.85 -2.99
C GLY A 41 -3.18 -4.81 -3.74
N PHE A 42 -2.56 -5.76 -3.03
CA PHE A 42 -1.69 -6.78 -3.60
C PHE A 42 -2.47 -8.04 -4.02
N ASP A 43 -1.91 -8.78 -4.98
CA ASP A 43 -2.40 -10.11 -5.38
C ASP A 43 -2.36 -11.10 -4.20
N ARG A 44 -3.22 -12.13 -4.22
CA ARG A 44 -3.30 -13.15 -3.15
C ARG A 44 -1.94 -13.76 -2.81
N ASP A 45 -1.14 -14.10 -3.81
CA ASP A 45 0.17 -14.72 -3.59
C ASP A 45 1.13 -13.79 -2.85
N ARG A 46 1.09 -12.48 -3.15
CA ARG A 46 1.94 -11.49 -2.46
C ARG A 46 1.46 -11.24 -1.04
N GLN A 47 0.15 -11.28 -0.81
CA GLN A 47 -0.42 -11.22 0.53
C GLN A 47 0.03 -12.42 1.37
N ASP A 48 0.02 -13.62 0.79
CA ASP A 48 0.45 -14.85 1.47
C ASP A 48 1.96 -14.80 1.80
N ILE A 49 2.80 -14.30 0.90
CA ILE A 49 4.24 -14.08 1.16
C ILE A 49 4.46 -13.08 2.30
N LEU A 50 3.71 -11.97 2.32
CA LEU A 50 3.81 -10.97 3.37
C LEU A 50 3.32 -11.51 4.72
N LEU A 51 2.27 -12.34 4.70
CA LEU A 51 1.75 -13.00 5.88
C LEU A 51 2.76 -14.00 6.45
N ASP A 52 3.38 -14.81 5.59
CA ASP A 52 4.44 -15.74 5.97
C ASP A 52 5.63 -14.99 6.59
N PHE A 53 6.03 -13.87 6.00
CA PHE A 53 7.07 -13.01 6.56
C PHE A 53 6.77 -12.58 8.01
N HIS A 54 5.57 -12.04 8.27
CA HIS A 54 5.18 -11.65 9.62
C HIS A 54 5.01 -12.83 10.57
N PHE A 55 4.51 -13.96 10.07
CA PHE A 55 4.39 -15.19 10.85
C PHE A 55 5.75 -15.71 11.31
N TYR A 56 6.76 -15.75 10.44
CA TYR A 56 8.11 -16.19 10.82
C TYR A 56 8.79 -15.22 11.79
N ASN A 57 8.56 -13.90 11.65
CA ASN A 57 9.02 -12.92 12.64
C ASN A 57 8.42 -13.20 14.03
N TYR A 58 7.12 -13.48 14.09
CA TYR A 58 6.44 -13.83 15.36
C TYR A 58 6.94 -15.16 15.93
N ALA A 59 7.04 -16.19 15.10
CA ALA A 59 7.54 -17.51 15.50
C ALA A 59 8.97 -17.43 16.05
N PHE A 60 9.82 -16.58 15.47
CA PHE A 60 11.16 -16.33 15.97
C PHE A 60 11.14 -15.69 17.37
N CYS A 61 10.30 -14.67 17.59
CA CYS A 61 10.16 -14.07 18.92
C CYS A 61 9.63 -15.07 19.97
N LYS A 62 8.67 -15.94 19.60
CA LYS A 62 8.22 -17.02 20.49
C LYS A 62 9.33 -18.00 20.82
N LYS A 63 10.16 -18.37 19.84
CA LYS A 63 11.30 -19.27 20.05
C LYS A 63 12.31 -18.71 21.06
N LEU A 64 12.49 -17.39 21.07
CA LEU A 64 13.35 -16.69 22.03
C LEU A 64 12.70 -16.48 23.41
N GLY A 65 11.42 -16.83 23.58
CA GLY A 65 10.70 -16.63 24.84
C GLY A 65 10.47 -15.16 25.17
N PHE A 66 10.34 -14.30 24.16
CA PHE A 66 10.12 -12.88 24.36
C PHE A 66 8.75 -12.60 24.98
N GLY A 67 8.70 -11.61 25.88
CA GLY A 67 7.44 -11.09 26.42
C GLY A 67 6.67 -10.25 25.39
N PRO A 68 5.40 -9.93 25.68
CA PRO A 68 4.51 -9.27 24.72
C PRO A 68 5.00 -7.89 24.28
N THR A 69 5.68 -7.16 25.17
CA THR A 69 6.29 -5.86 24.86
C THR A 69 7.37 -6.00 23.77
N LYS A 70 8.32 -6.91 23.95
CA LYS A 70 9.40 -7.21 22.99
C LYS A 70 8.87 -7.74 21.66
N ILE A 71 7.83 -8.58 21.70
CA ILE A 71 7.17 -9.09 20.48
C ILE A 71 6.51 -7.93 19.71
N SER A 72 5.72 -7.10 20.41
CA SER A 72 5.00 -5.98 19.80
C SER A 72 5.94 -5.01 19.10
N THR A 73 7.08 -4.68 19.74
CA THR A 73 8.06 -3.76 19.18
C THR A 73 8.75 -4.37 17.98
N PHE A 74 9.23 -5.61 18.06
CA PHE A 74 9.92 -6.23 16.95
C PHE A 74 9.03 -6.37 15.71
N LEU A 75 7.81 -6.87 15.88
CA LEU A 75 6.86 -6.99 14.77
C LEU A 75 6.53 -5.63 14.16
N SER A 76 6.39 -4.59 14.99
CA SER A 76 6.12 -3.23 14.52
C SER A 76 7.30 -2.61 13.78
N ILE A 77 8.54 -2.84 14.26
CA ILE A 77 9.77 -2.41 13.58
C ILE A 77 9.85 -3.08 12.20
N MET A 78 9.65 -4.39 12.14
CA MET A 78 9.73 -5.13 10.87
C MET A 78 8.65 -4.69 9.87
N LYS A 79 7.43 -4.41 10.34
CA LYS A 79 6.36 -3.84 9.50
C LYS A 79 6.74 -2.45 8.98
N ASP A 80 7.17 -1.54 9.86
CA ASP A 80 7.59 -0.20 9.46
C ASP A 80 8.78 -0.23 8.49
N THR A 81 9.74 -1.14 8.67
CA THR A 81 10.87 -1.31 7.75
C THR A 81 10.41 -1.78 6.38
N ILE A 82 9.54 -2.79 6.31
CA ILE A 82 9.07 -3.33 5.04
C ILE A 82 8.20 -2.33 4.28
N ASP A 83 7.30 -1.64 4.99
CA ASP A 83 6.41 -0.63 4.41
C ASP A 83 7.22 0.54 3.84
N LYS A 84 8.30 0.98 4.53
CA LYS A 84 9.21 2.01 4.04
C LYS A 84 9.99 1.55 2.82
N ASP A 85 10.48 0.31 2.82
CA ASP A 85 11.23 -0.24 1.69
C ASP A 85 10.36 -0.39 0.44
N PHE A 86 9.06 -0.63 0.60
CA PHE A 86 8.09 -0.75 -0.50
C PHE A 86 7.53 0.59 -0.99
N SER A 87 7.31 1.54 -0.09
CA SER A 87 6.69 2.84 -0.41
C SER A 87 7.59 3.73 -1.27
N GLN A 88 8.91 3.56 -1.16
CA GLN A 88 9.85 4.32 -1.95
C GLN A 88 9.92 3.74 -3.36
N HIS A 89 9.31 4.42 -4.33
CA HIS A 89 9.52 4.19 -5.77
C HIS A 89 10.98 4.40 -6.21
N ASP A 90 11.85 4.82 -5.30
CA ASP A 90 13.22 5.17 -5.58
C ASP A 90 14.06 3.91 -5.88
N ALA A 91 14.56 3.84 -7.11
CA ALA A 91 15.49 2.82 -7.56
C ALA A 91 16.75 2.77 -6.67
N VAL A 92 17.04 3.87 -5.95
CA VAL A 92 18.25 4.07 -5.16
C VAL A 92 18.18 3.52 -3.73
N ASN A 93 17.02 3.08 -3.23
CA ASN A 93 17.00 2.46 -1.88
C ASN A 93 17.87 1.20 -1.88
N THR A 94 19.05 1.35 -1.29
CA THR A 94 20.12 0.38 -1.23
C THR A 94 19.93 -0.45 0.03
N ILE A 95 20.27 -1.74 -0.03
CA ILE A 95 20.26 -2.65 1.12
C ILE A 95 20.89 -1.99 2.37
N LYS A 96 22.00 -1.26 2.16
CA LYS A 96 22.71 -0.51 3.20
C LYS A 96 21.84 0.54 3.88
N ALA A 97 21.10 1.34 3.12
CA ALA A 97 20.26 2.41 3.66
C ALA A 97 19.10 1.84 4.50
N SER A 98 18.41 0.81 3.98
CA SER A 98 17.38 0.09 4.75
C SER A 98 17.96 -0.50 6.03
N PHE A 99 19.12 -1.16 5.96
CA PHE A 99 19.77 -1.77 7.12
C PHE A 99 20.21 -0.74 8.16
N GLU A 100 20.73 0.42 7.74
CA GLU A 100 21.07 1.51 8.66
C GLU A 100 19.84 2.05 9.39
N GLN A 101 18.70 2.16 8.71
CA GLN A 101 17.45 2.56 9.34
C GLN A 101 16.93 1.51 10.33
N LEU A 102 17.00 0.23 9.98
CA LEU A 102 16.67 -0.86 10.89
C LEU A 102 17.56 -0.82 12.13
N LYS A 103 18.89 -0.72 11.94
CA LYS A 103 19.86 -0.64 13.02
C LYS A 103 19.59 0.55 13.94
N LYS A 104 19.31 1.73 13.37
CA LYS A 104 18.94 2.92 14.14
C LYS A 104 17.70 2.66 14.99
N THR A 105 16.65 2.09 14.40
CA THR A 105 15.39 1.81 15.09
C THR A 105 15.57 0.79 16.21
N LEU A 106 16.30 -0.29 15.96
CA LEU A 106 16.62 -1.28 16.98
C LEU A 106 17.43 -0.70 18.14
N LEU A 107 18.44 0.14 17.86
CA LEU A 107 19.25 0.78 18.91
C LEU A 107 18.43 1.75 19.78
N MET A 108 17.47 2.48 19.18
CA MET A 108 16.53 3.32 19.94
C MET A 108 15.64 2.53 20.90
N HIS A 109 15.47 1.23 20.66
CA HIS A 109 14.69 0.34 21.53
C HIS A 109 15.53 -0.52 22.47
N CYS A 110 16.86 -0.37 22.45
CA CYS A 110 17.77 -1.10 23.33
C CYS A 110 18.36 -0.20 24.43
N ILE A 111 18.71 1.04 24.10
CA ILE A 111 19.33 1.96 25.05
C ILE A 111 18.25 2.77 25.78
N GLU A 112 18.25 2.78 27.10
CA GLU A 112 17.34 3.60 27.91
C GLU A 112 17.88 5.04 28.06
N ARG A 113 17.36 5.98 27.27
CA ARG A 113 17.69 7.42 27.35
C ARG A 113 16.41 8.24 27.12
N PRO A 114 15.56 8.41 28.15
CA PRO A 114 14.42 9.32 28.07
C PRO A 114 14.90 10.76 27.74
N PRO A 115 14.23 11.54 26.87
CA PRO A 115 12.98 11.31 26.15
C PRO A 115 13.13 10.76 24.70
N TRP A 116 14.27 10.19 24.31
CA TRP A 116 14.53 9.80 22.92
C TRP A 116 14.47 8.29 22.66
N SER A 117 14.79 7.46 23.66
CA SER A 117 14.89 6.01 23.50
C SER A 117 14.33 5.26 24.71
N VAL A 118 13.83 4.05 24.47
CA VAL A 118 13.19 3.18 25.47
C VAL A 118 13.95 1.87 25.53
N GLY A 119 14.44 1.46 26.70
CA GLY A 119 15.20 0.21 26.87
C GLY A 119 14.29 -1.02 26.96
N ILE A 120 13.83 -1.53 25.81
CA ILE A 120 12.93 -2.69 25.73
C ILE A 120 13.71 -3.98 25.47
N PHE A 121 14.74 -3.89 24.63
CA PHE A 121 15.62 -5.01 24.27
C PHE A 121 16.92 -4.97 25.06
N GLN A 122 17.43 -6.15 25.39
CA GLN A 122 18.80 -6.27 25.90
C GLN A 122 19.80 -6.33 24.73
N PRO A 123 21.09 -6.01 24.96
CA PRO A 123 22.11 -6.07 23.92
C PRO A 123 22.26 -7.46 23.27
N GLU A 124 22.01 -8.53 24.04
CA GLU A 124 22.05 -9.91 23.56
C GLU A 124 20.91 -10.20 22.59
N ASP A 125 19.70 -9.70 22.90
CA ASP A 125 18.54 -9.81 22.01
C ASP A 125 18.81 -9.15 20.66
N LEU A 126 19.50 -8.01 20.68
CA LEU A 126 19.79 -7.24 19.48
C LEU A 126 20.66 -8.02 18.49
N GLN A 127 21.67 -8.74 18.97
CA GLN A 127 22.52 -9.57 18.12
C GLN A 127 21.72 -10.68 17.44
N LEU A 128 20.89 -11.39 18.22
CA LEU A 128 20.02 -12.46 17.71
C LEU A 128 19.01 -11.93 16.68
N LEU A 129 18.41 -10.78 16.95
CA LEU A 129 17.47 -10.14 16.02
C LEU A 129 18.19 -9.69 14.75
N SER A 130 19.37 -9.06 14.86
CA SER A 130 20.11 -8.62 13.67
C SER A 130 20.53 -9.79 12.80
N ASP A 131 21.02 -10.87 13.38
CA ASP A 131 21.44 -12.06 12.64
C ASP A 131 20.26 -12.74 11.95
N PHE A 132 19.11 -12.81 12.62
CA PHE A 132 17.89 -13.34 12.04
C PHE A 132 17.42 -12.52 10.83
N VAL A 133 17.34 -11.18 10.98
CA VAL A 133 16.87 -10.31 9.90
C VAL A 133 17.87 -10.27 8.74
N LEU A 134 19.17 -10.32 9.00
CA LEU A 134 20.20 -10.40 7.96
C LEU A 134 20.08 -11.70 7.14
N ASN A 135 19.94 -12.84 7.82
CA ASN A 135 19.90 -14.14 7.16
C ASN A 135 18.55 -14.45 6.49
N GLY A 136 17.46 -13.87 6.99
CA GLY A 136 16.12 -14.00 6.42
C GLY A 136 15.81 -12.91 5.39
N TYR A 137 15.46 -11.72 5.88
CA TYR A 137 14.97 -10.61 5.06
C TYR A 137 16.04 -10.08 4.09
N TYR A 138 17.20 -9.65 4.61
CA TYR A 138 18.18 -8.95 3.77
C TYR A 138 18.89 -9.85 2.77
N ARG A 139 19.05 -11.14 3.08
CA ARG A 139 19.53 -12.15 2.14
C ARG A 139 18.65 -12.21 0.88
N GLN A 140 17.35 -12.00 1.03
CA GLN A 140 16.36 -12.04 -0.05
C GLN A 140 15.83 -10.65 -0.43
N PHE A 141 16.51 -9.57 -0.03
CA PHE A 141 16.02 -8.19 -0.18
C PHE A 141 15.60 -7.85 -1.62
N ARG A 142 16.39 -8.28 -2.62
CA ARG A 142 16.11 -7.99 -4.03
C ARG A 142 14.81 -8.65 -4.51
N LEU A 143 14.49 -9.84 -3.99
CA LEU A 143 13.26 -10.56 -4.31
C LEU A 143 12.05 -9.85 -3.71
N TYR A 144 12.10 -9.49 -2.42
CA TYR A 144 11.05 -8.72 -1.77
C TYR A 144 10.82 -7.39 -2.50
N LYS A 145 11.90 -6.64 -2.79
CA LYS A 145 11.81 -5.39 -3.55
C LYS A 145 11.11 -5.61 -4.90
N TYR A 146 11.51 -6.62 -5.66
CA TYR A 146 10.89 -6.92 -6.96
C TYR A 146 9.40 -7.28 -6.87
N LEU A 147 8.99 -8.03 -5.85
CA LEU A 147 7.61 -8.46 -5.67
C LEU A 147 6.68 -7.32 -5.24
N PHE A 148 7.15 -6.45 -4.34
CA PHE A 148 6.30 -5.45 -3.72
C PHE A 148 6.43 -4.04 -4.33
N THR A 149 7.49 -3.76 -5.12
CA THR A 149 7.56 -2.52 -5.90
C THR A 149 6.48 -2.50 -6.99
N ARG A 150 5.60 -1.50 -6.93
CA ARG A 150 4.58 -1.27 -7.96
C ARG A 150 5.27 -0.94 -9.29
N ARG A 151 5.07 -1.78 -10.30
CA ARG A 151 5.56 -1.51 -11.66
C ARG A 151 4.72 -0.42 -12.29
N VAL A 152 5.34 0.72 -12.58
CA VAL A 152 4.74 1.75 -13.42
C VAL A 152 5.00 1.33 -14.87
N GLN A 153 3.97 0.81 -15.53
CA GLN A 153 4.04 0.58 -16.97
C GLN A 153 3.67 1.88 -17.68
N VAL A 154 4.56 2.36 -18.55
CA VAL A 154 4.28 3.50 -19.42
C VAL A 154 3.84 2.93 -20.76
N GLU A 155 2.57 3.14 -21.11
CA GLU A 155 2.04 2.81 -22.43
C GLU A 155 2.17 4.04 -23.33
N PHE A 156 2.87 3.89 -24.45
CA PHE A 156 2.99 4.93 -25.45
C PHE A 156 2.00 4.66 -26.57
N THR A 157 0.97 5.50 -26.67
CA THR A 157 0.05 5.47 -27.80
C THR A 157 0.45 6.58 -28.78
N GLN A 158 0.89 6.21 -29.98
CA GLN A 158 1.18 7.17 -31.04
C GLN A 158 -0.10 7.45 -31.83
N THR A 159 -0.64 8.65 -31.72
CA THR A 159 -1.72 9.14 -32.59
C THR A 159 -1.12 9.94 -33.75
N LEU A 160 -1.62 9.75 -34.96
CA LEU A 160 -1.24 10.55 -36.12
C LEU A 160 -1.65 12.02 -35.91
N SER A 161 -0.84 12.98 -36.37
CA SER A 161 -1.10 14.42 -36.17
C SER A 161 -2.43 14.92 -36.77
N ASN A 162 -3.10 14.10 -37.59
CA ASN A 162 -4.38 14.41 -38.25
C ASN A 162 -5.40 13.26 -38.10
N ASP A 163 -5.34 12.48 -37.02
CA ASP A 163 -6.34 11.42 -36.79
C ASP A 163 -7.73 12.05 -36.59
N VAL A 164 -8.57 11.97 -37.64
CA VAL A 164 -9.96 12.43 -37.57
C VAL A 164 -10.68 11.40 -36.72
N GLY A 165 -10.96 11.73 -35.46
CA GLY A 165 -11.65 10.83 -34.54
C GLY A 165 -12.83 10.16 -35.25
N CYS A 166 -12.95 8.83 -35.11
CA CYS A 166 -14.04 8.07 -35.72
C CYS A 166 -15.35 8.84 -35.60
N ALA A 167 -16.03 9.05 -36.73
CA ALA A 167 -17.27 9.80 -36.76
C ALA A 167 -18.19 9.27 -35.65
N ARG A 168 -18.61 10.16 -34.74
CA ARG A 168 -19.60 9.80 -33.72
C ARG A 168 -20.75 9.13 -34.45
N MET A 169 -21.19 7.96 -33.97
CA MET A 169 -22.34 7.29 -34.57
C MET A 169 -23.47 8.32 -34.69
N PRO A 170 -24.06 8.48 -35.89
CA PRO A 170 -25.15 9.41 -36.06
C PRO A 170 -26.24 9.05 -35.05
N ARG A 171 -26.82 10.06 -34.41
CA ARG A 171 -27.97 9.82 -33.53
C ARG A 171 -29.06 9.11 -34.35
N PRO A 172 -29.73 8.09 -33.80
CA PRO A 172 -30.80 7.41 -34.51
C PRO A 172 -31.86 8.42 -34.92
N LEU A 173 -32.50 8.21 -36.07
CA LEU A 173 -33.50 9.11 -36.65
C LEU A 173 -34.67 9.41 -35.68
N ALA A 174 -34.91 8.51 -34.72
CA ALA A 174 -35.89 8.68 -33.64
C ALA A 174 -35.62 9.90 -32.75
N GLU A 175 -34.38 10.39 -32.66
CA GLU A 175 -34.01 11.59 -31.89
C GLU A 175 -34.01 12.88 -32.74
N GLY A 176 -34.46 12.82 -33.99
CA GLY A 176 -34.49 13.97 -34.90
C GLY A 176 -35.54 15.01 -34.51
N LEU A 177 -35.14 16.27 -34.37
CA LEU A 177 -36.07 17.39 -34.24
C LEU A 177 -36.77 17.65 -35.58
N PRO A 178 -38.11 17.75 -35.63
CA PRO A 178 -38.82 18.04 -36.87
C PRO A 178 -38.49 19.46 -37.34
N GLN A 179 -37.93 19.57 -38.55
CA GLN A 179 -37.69 20.86 -39.18
C GLN A 179 -38.99 21.35 -39.81
N VAL A 180 -39.59 22.38 -39.21
CA VAL A 180 -40.77 23.04 -39.78
C VAL A 180 -40.29 23.93 -40.93
N VAL A 181 -40.55 23.49 -42.16
CA VAL A 181 -40.37 24.30 -43.36
C VAL A 181 -41.42 25.40 -43.34
N LYS A 182 -41.01 26.65 -43.10
CA LYS A 182 -41.89 27.80 -43.33
C LYS A 182 -42.00 28.01 -44.83
N THR A 183 -43.05 27.45 -45.44
CA THR A 183 -43.48 27.85 -46.78
C THR A 183 -44.06 29.26 -46.68
N SER A 184 -43.33 30.26 -47.15
CA SER A 184 -43.91 31.56 -47.46
C SER A 184 -44.80 31.41 -48.70
N VAL A 185 -46.06 31.03 -48.49
CA VAL A 185 -47.12 31.18 -49.50
C VAL A 185 -47.66 32.59 -49.31
N GLY A 186 -47.54 33.42 -50.35
CA GLY A 186 -48.01 34.79 -50.35
C GLY A 186 -49.52 34.86 -50.32
N GLU A 187 -50.05 35.72 -49.44
CA GLU A 187 -51.39 36.27 -49.55
C GLU A 187 -51.25 37.65 -50.19
N GLY A 188 -51.72 37.76 -51.44
CA GLY A 188 -52.10 39.04 -52.00
C GLY A 188 -53.47 39.41 -51.46
N GLU A 189 -53.64 40.66 -51.06
CA GLU A 189 -54.95 41.28 -50.98
C GLU A 189 -54.83 42.71 -51.50
N ASP A 190 -55.63 42.94 -52.53
CA ASP A 190 -55.84 44.17 -53.27
C ASP A 190 -56.42 45.27 -52.35
N ASP A 191 -56.08 46.54 -52.56
CA ASP A 191 -57.06 47.47 -53.14
C ASP A 191 -56.55 48.91 -53.32
N GLU A 192 -57.09 49.48 -54.39
CA GLU A 192 -56.87 50.76 -55.06
C GLU A 192 -57.33 52.04 -54.30
N LYS A 193 -56.77 53.18 -54.79
CA LYS A 193 -57.35 54.56 -54.90
C LYS A 193 -57.42 55.41 -53.60
N ASN A 194 -57.23 56.73 -53.58
CA ASN A 194 -57.21 57.80 -54.61
C ASN A 194 -56.76 59.16 -53.99
N GLY A 195 -56.24 60.07 -54.84
CA GLY A 195 -56.30 61.55 -54.68
C GLY A 195 -55.20 62.20 -53.82
N VAL A 196 -54.50 63.28 -54.22
CA VAL A 196 -54.68 64.33 -55.24
C VAL A 196 -53.28 64.77 -55.70
#